data_AF-A0A6G8PX86-F1
#
_entry.id   AF-A0A6G8PX86-F1
#
_cell.length_a   1.000
_cell.length_b   1.000
_cell.length_c   1.000
_cell.angle_alpha   90.00
_cell.angle_beta   90.00
_cell.angle_gamma   90.00
#
_symmetry.space_group_name_H-M   'P 1'
#
loop_
_entity.id
_entity.type
_entity.pdbx_description
1 polymer ?
#
loop_
_entity_poly.entity_id
_entity_poly.type
_entity_poly.pdbx_seq_one_letter_code
_entity_poly.pdbx_strand_id
1 'polypeptide(L)'
;MPHPGRQADGRSPPRRRRRHDRHRGVRARRPHPHRRRPDRGESFSSDVAYGLKLPFEDAERLKVRYGNVLSRNVDDVAPVLLDDRHYSAKFISQILEYRAREVLEFARDSLDDARLLNALPGGVVLTGGGSQLEGFGQLAEEILGTRAGFAVPRRIKGDVKPVLKPQYSTAVGLLYFAAKNDDLRPKSKGAGAFDFGSIVAAVKGWFRALPG
;
A
#
# COMPACT_ATOMS: atom_id res chain seq x y z
N MET A 1 -45.50 52.79 -64.32
CA MET A 1 -45.31 53.93 -63.40
C MET A 1 -45.08 53.37 -61.99
N PRO A 2 -44.23 53.98 -61.16
CA PRO A 2 -42.99 53.38 -60.61
C PRO A 2 -43.02 52.93 -59.13
N HIS A 3 -41.94 52.24 -58.69
CA HIS A 3 -41.42 51.99 -57.31
C HIS A 3 -41.33 53.27 -56.44
N PRO A 4 -40.88 53.28 -55.14
CA PRO A 4 -40.35 52.26 -54.17
C PRO A 4 -41.04 52.39 -52.77
N GLY A 5 -40.85 51.62 -51.68
CA GLY A 5 -39.66 51.17 -50.93
C GLY A 5 -39.74 51.64 -49.45
N ARG A 6 -39.35 50.77 -48.50
CA ARG A 6 -38.84 50.96 -47.10
C ARG A 6 -39.42 49.86 -46.17
N GLN A 7 -38.60 48.93 -45.66
CA GLN A 7 -37.85 48.99 -44.38
C GLN A 7 -38.73 49.34 -43.18
N ALA A 8 -38.62 48.79 -41.98
CA ALA A 8 -37.93 47.65 -41.36
C ALA A 8 -38.49 47.64 -39.92
N ASP A 9 -38.73 46.49 -39.30
CA ASP A 9 -38.69 46.25 -37.84
C ASP A 9 -39.19 44.82 -37.58
N GLY A 10 -38.41 43.86 -37.06
CA GLY A 10 -37.38 44.00 -36.04
C GLY A 10 -37.96 43.61 -34.69
N ARG A 11 -38.30 42.32 -34.49
CA ARG A 11 -38.50 41.71 -33.16
C ARG A 11 -38.43 40.17 -33.24
N SER A 12 -37.21 39.67 -33.13
CA SER A 12 -36.91 38.27 -32.83
C SER A 12 -37.35 37.92 -31.39
N PRO A 13 -37.91 36.72 -31.13
CA PRO A 13 -38.25 36.32 -29.77
C PRO A 13 -36.99 36.11 -28.91
N PRO A 14 -37.07 36.29 -27.58
CA PRO A 14 -35.90 36.25 -26.71
C PRO A 14 -35.29 34.85 -26.67
N ARG A 15 -34.03 34.74 -27.10
CA ARG A 15 -33.18 33.56 -26.94
C ARG A 15 -33.05 33.25 -25.45
N ARG A 16 -33.78 32.24 -24.96
CA ARG A 16 -33.53 31.62 -23.65
C ARG A 16 -32.11 31.08 -23.64
N ARG A 17 -31.18 31.83 -23.06
CA ARG A 17 -29.84 31.39 -22.72
C ARG A 17 -29.98 30.28 -21.66
N ARG A 18 -30.02 29.02 -22.10
CA ARG A 18 -29.71 27.89 -21.21
C ARG A 18 -28.23 28.01 -20.86
N ARG A 19 -27.95 28.63 -19.71
CA ARG A 19 -26.66 28.48 -19.03
C ARG A 19 -26.50 26.99 -18.74
N HIS A 20 -25.72 26.30 -19.56
CA HIS A 20 -25.24 24.97 -19.24
C HIS A 20 -24.23 25.13 -18.11
N ASP A 21 -24.74 25.01 -16.89
CA ASP A 21 -23.98 24.96 -15.66
C ASP A 21 -23.11 23.69 -15.70
N ARG A 22 -21.86 23.83 -16.11
CA ARG A 22 -20.85 22.74 -16.08
C ARG A 22 -20.24 22.67 -14.68
N HIS A 23 -21.07 22.39 -13.68
CA HIS A 23 -20.62 21.83 -12.42
C HIS A 23 -21.06 20.36 -12.37
N ARG A 24 -20.38 19.51 -13.16
CA ARG A 24 -20.32 18.08 -12.83
C ARG A 24 -19.45 17.97 -11.59
N GLY A 25 -20.08 18.12 -10.44
CA GLY A 25 -19.53 17.69 -9.17
C GLY A 25 -19.06 16.24 -9.32
N VAL A 26 -17.83 16.00 -8.87
CA VAL A 26 -17.26 14.68 -8.68
C VAL A 26 -18.18 13.95 -7.70
N ARG A 27 -19.20 13.25 -8.23
CA ARG A 27 -20.02 12.34 -7.43
C ARG A 27 -19.08 11.25 -6.97
N ALA A 28 -18.69 11.30 -5.69
CA ALA A 28 -18.09 10.16 -5.01
C ALA A 28 -18.97 8.94 -5.31
N ARG A 29 -18.45 8.02 -6.13
CA ARG A 29 -19.15 6.78 -6.46
C ARG A 29 -19.32 6.02 -5.15
N ARG A 30 -20.57 5.68 -4.82
CA ARG A 30 -20.87 4.86 -3.65
C ARG A 30 -20.12 3.52 -3.78
N PRO A 31 -19.50 3.01 -2.70
CA PRO A 31 -18.80 1.73 -2.77
C PRO A 31 -19.78 0.60 -3.14
N HIS A 32 -19.35 -0.28 -4.04
CA HIS A 32 -20.13 -1.45 -4.45
C HIS A 32 -20.34 -2.42 -3.26
N PRO A 33 -21.56 -2.93 -3.04
CA PRO A 33 -21.96 -3.59 -1.79
C PRO A 33 -21.37 -5.01 -1.53
N HIS A 34 -20.42 -5.48 -2.35
CA HIS A 34 -19.83 -6.82 -2.21
C HIS A 34 -18.31 -6.87 -2.08
N ARG A 35 -17.62 -5.72 -1.94
CA ARG A 35 -16.17 -5.73 -1.74
C ARG A 35 -15.85 -6.14 -0.30
N ARG A 36 -15.71 -7.44 -0.05
CA ARG A 36 -14.94 -7.93 1.09
C ARG A 36 -13.57 -7.28 0.94
N ARG A 37 -13.27 -6.31 1.80
CA ARG A 37 -11.89 -5.87 1.96
C ARG A 37 -11.15 -7.10 2.49
N PRO A 38 -9.95 -7.43 2.00
CA PRO A 38 -9.05 -8.25 2.79
C PRO A 38 -9.04 -7.57 4.15
N ASP A 39 -9.58 -8.32 5.10
CA ASP A 39 -9.81 -7.87 6.46
C ASP A 39 -8.47 -7.30 6.96
N ARG A 40 -8.55 -6.13 7.58
CA ARG A 40 -7.40 -5.25 7.76
C ARG A 40 -6.37 -5.78 8.79
N GLY A 41 -6.49 -7.05 9.21
CA GLY A 41 -5.80 -7.64 10.35
C GLY A 41 -5.36 -9.10 10.19
N GLU A 42 -5.96 -9.92 9.31
CA GLU A 42 -5.46 -11.27 9.08
C GLU A 42 -4.11 -11.22 8.36
N SER A 43 -3.11 -11.80 9.01
CA SER A 43 -1.76 -11.90 8.48
C SER A 43 -1.65 -13.13 7.56
N PHE A 44 -0.69 -13.13 6.64
CA PHE A 44 -0.30 -14.33 5.88
C PHE A 44 -0.13 -15.57 6.77
N SER A 45 0.32 -15.38 8.01
CA SER A 45 0.52 -16.46 8.98
C SER A 45 -0.79 -16.99 9.54
N SER A 46 -1.82 -16.16 9.63
CA SER A 46 -3.16 -16.56 10.03
C SER A 46 -3.77 -17.53 9.01
N ASP A 47 -3.60 -17.23 7.72
CA ASP A 47 -4.07 -18.11 6.63
C ASP A 47 -3.31 -19.44 6.63
N VAL A 48 -1.99 -19.40 6.82
CA VAL A 48 -1.16 -20.62 6.93
C VAL A 48 -1.55 -21.44 8.17
N ALA A 49 -1.77 -20.79 9.32
CA ALA A 49 -2.21 -21.44 10.55
C ALA A 49 -3.55 -22.14 10.36
N TYR A 50 -4.52 -21.46 9.73
CA TYR A 50 -5.83 -22.04 9.44
C TYR A 50 -5.74 -23.19 8.42
N GLY A 51 -5.02 -22.98 7.31
CA GLY A 51 -4.90 -23.96 6.23
C GLY A 51 -4.16 -25.24 6.64
N LEU A 52 -3.12 -25.12 7.48
CA LEU A 52 -2.36 -26.26 7.99
C LEU A 52 -2.85 -26.78 9.35
N LYS A 53 -3.81 -26.10 10.00
CA LYS A 53 -4.29 -26.39 11.35
C LYS A 53 -3.14 -26.41 12.38
N LEU A 54 -2.30 -25.38 12.34
CA LEU A 54 -1.13 -25.22 13.22
C LEU A 54 -1.30 -24.03 14.17
N PRO A 55 -0.58 -24.02 15.30
CA PRO A 55 -0.41 -22.82 16.09
C PRO A 55 0.14 -21.66 15.26
N PHE A 56 -0.26 -20.43 15.61
CA PHE A 56 0.16 -19.24 14.88
C PHE A 56 1.69 -19.08 14.80
N GLU A 57 2.40 -19.39 15.89
CA GLU A 57 3.87 -19.29 15.95
C GLU A 57 4.55 -20.24 14.96
N ASP A 58 4.02 -21.45 14.81
CA ASP A 58 4.52 -22.45 13.87
C ASP A 58 4.24 -22.06 12.41
N ALA A 59 3.05 -21.52 12.16
CA ALA A 59 2.72 -20.96 10.85
C ALA A 59 3.63 -19.77 10.47
N GLU A 60 3.93 -18.88 11.41
CA GLU A 60 4.90 -17.79 11.20
C GLU A 60 6.29 -18.35 10.90
N ARG A 61 6.76 -19.36 11.65
CA ARG A 61 8.06 -20.03 11.42
C ARG A 61 8.14 -20.65 10.04
N LEU A 62 7.06 -21.29 9.57
CA LEU A 62 6.98 -21.87 8.23
C LEU A 62 7.00 -20.80 7.15
N LYS A 63 6.17 -19.76 7.30
CA LYS A 63 6.12 -18.63 6.37
C LYS A 63 7.47 -17.93 6.26
N VAL A 64 8.15 -17.64 7.36
CA VAL A 64 9.44 -16.94 7.34
C VAL A 64 10.53 -17.77 6.67
N ARG A 65 10.53 -19.09 6.86
CA ARG A 65 11.57 -19.98 6.31
C ARG A 65 11.32 -20.43 4.88
N TYR A 66 10.08 -20.65 4.50
CA TYR A 66 9.71 -21.30 3.23
C TYR A 66 8.67 -20.49 2.42
N GLY A 67 8.41 -19.25 2.83
CA GLY A 67 7.36 -18.42 2.23
C GLY A 67 7.71 -17.95 0.82
N ASN A 68 7.09 -18.60 -0.16
CA ASN A 68 7.09 -18.20 -1.57
C ASN A 68 5.65 -17.99 -2.02
N VAL A 69 5.34 -16.87 -2.68
CA VAL A 69 3.98 -16.57 -3.18
C VAL A 69 3.77 -16.97 -4.63
N LEU A 70 4.73 -17.63 -5.26
CA LEU A 70 4.64 -18.16 -6.62
C LEU A 70 4.64 -19.69 -6.54
N SER A 71 3.49 -20.29 -6.27
CA SER A 71 3.37 -21.74 -6.11
C SER A 71 3.83 -22.52 -7.33
N ARG A 72 3.72 -21.93 -8.52
CA ARG A 72 4.26 -22.49 -9.77
C ARG A 72 5.79 -22.73 -9.76
N ASN A 73 6.53 -22.04 -8.90
CA ASN A 73 7.98 -22.18 -8.77
C ASN A 73 8.38 -23.16 -7.65
N VAL A 74 7.41 -23.73 -6.94
CA VAL A 74 7.64 -24.68 -5.85
C VAL A 74 7.32 -26.09 -6.32
N ASP A 75 8.26 -27.01 -6.10
CA ASP A 75 8.08 -28.42 -6.43
C ASP A 75 6.99 -29.06 -5.58
N ASP A 76 6.13 -29.86 -6.21
CA ASP A 76 4.98 -30.49 -5.55
C ASP A 76 5.37 -31.48 -4.46
N VAL A 77 6.56 -32.09 -4.60
CA VAL A 77 7.08 -33.12 -3.71
C VAL A 77 7.96 -32.58 -2.59
N ALA A 78 8.32 -31.29 -2.61
CA ALA A 78 9.23 -30.69 -1.63
C ALA A 78 8.58 -30.70 -0.23
N PRO A 79 9.09 -31.52 0.71
CA PRO A 79 8.53 -31.59 2.04
C PRO A 79 9.23 -30.59 2.95
N VAL A 80 8.47 -29.90 3.78
CA VAL A 80 8.95 -28.98 4.80
C VAL A 80 8.84 -29.68 6.15
N LEU A 81 9.95 -29.77 6.88
CA LEU A 81 9.97 -30.35 8.21
C LEU A 81 9.74 -29.28 9.29
N LEU A 82 8.77 -29.53 10.15
CA LEU A 82 8.54 -28.77 11.38
C LEU A 82 8.16 -29.73 12.50
N ASP A 83 9.01 -29.80 13.53
CA ASP A 83 8.82 -30.59 14.75
C ASP A 83 8.36 -32.03 14.43
N ASP A 84 9.18 -32.69 13.59
CA ASP A 84 9.03 -34.08 13.09
C ASP A 84 7.81 -34.35 12.19
N ARG A 85 7.07 -33.31 11.79
CA ARG A 85 5.98 -33.40 10.82
C ARG A 85 6.40 -32.81 9.48
N HIS A 86 6.02 -33.50 8.41
CA HIS A 86 6.22 -33.04 7.04
C HIS A 86 4.98 -32.29 6.54
N TYR A 87 5.20 -31.12 5.95
CA TYR A 87 4.18 -30.31 5.29
C TYR A 87 4.55 -30.11 3.82
N SER A 88 3.56 -29.98 2.94
CA SER A 88 3.81 -29.67 1.53
C SER A 88 4.25 -28.21 1.38
N ALA A 89 5.46 -27.97 0.86
CA ALA A 89 5.92 -26.63 0.50
C ALA A 89 4.96 -25.98 -0.51
N LYS A 90 4.47 -26.78 -1.47
CA LYS A 90 3.54 -26.33 -2.49
C LYS A 90 2.23 -25.82 -1.89
N PHE A 91 1.67 -26.56 -0.94
CA PHE A 91 0.41 -26.17 -0.29
C PHE A 91 0.57 -24.87 0.52
N ILE A 92 1.67 -24.71 1.24
CA ILE A 92 2.01 -23.44 1.92
C ILE A 92 2.07 -22.30 0.92
N SER A 93 2.78 -22.51 -0.19
CA SER A 93 2.93 -21.50 -1.23
C SER A 93 1.60 -21.13 -1.88
N GLN A 94 0.69 -22.08 -2.09
CA GLN A 94 -0.66 -21.81 -2.62
C GLN A 94 -1.48 -20.93 -1.67
N ILE A 95 -1.43 -21.19 -0.36
CA ILE A 95 -2.12 -20.36 0.64
C ILE A 95 -1.58 -18.92 0.59
N LEU A 96 -0.25 -18.77 0.57
CA LEU A 96 0.40 -17.46 0.53
C LEU A 96 0.12 -16.71 -0.78
N GLU A 97 0.14 -17.40 -1.92
CA GLU A 97 -0.19 -16.86 -3.23
C GLU A 97 -1.63 -16.35 -3.28
N TYR A 98 -2.59 -17.12 -2.78
CA TYR A 98 -4.00 -16.72 -2.73
C TYR A 98 -4.17 -15.43 -1.92
N ARG A 99 -3.57 -15.36 -0.73
CA ARG A 99 -3.63 -14.15 0.10
C ARG A 99 -2.93 -12.96 -0.55
N ALA A 100 -1.77 -13.17 -1.16
CA ALA A 100 -1.04 -12.11 -1.84
C ALA A 100 -1.83 -11.55 -3.03
N ARG A 101 -2.48 -12.43 -3.81
CA ARG A 101 -3.38 -12.04 -4.90
C ARG A 101 -4.53 -11.18 -4.38
N GLU A 102 -5.22 -11.63 -3.34
CA GLU A 102 -6.35 -10.88 -2.76
C GLU A 102 -5.94 -9.45 -2.37
N VAL A 103 -4.80 -9.29 -1.69
CA VAL A 103 -4.28 -7.97 -1.29
C VAL A 103 -3.92 -7.10 -2.51
N LEU A 104 -3.27 -7.68 -3.52
CA LEU A 104 -2.84 -6.97 -4.72
C LEU A 104 -4.01 -6.60 -5.64
N GLU A 105 -5.00 -7.48 -5.78
CA GLU A 105 -6.24 -7.21 -6.52
C GLU A 105 -7.04 -6.10 -5.84
N PHE A 106 -7.13 -6.12 -4.51
CA PHE A 106 -7.74 -5.03 -3.76
C PHE A 106 -7.01 -3.69 -3.97
N ALA A 107 -5.67 -3.72 -4.00
CA ALA A 107 -4.86 -2.54 -4.30
C ALA A 107 -5.09 -2.06 -5.73
N ARG A 108 -5.10 -2.96 -6.72
CA ARG A 108 -5.38 -2.68 -8.13
C ARG A 108 -6.74 -1.99 -8.28
N ASP A 109 -7.79 -2.56 -7.70
CA ASP A 109 -9.14 -2.04 -7.79
C ASP A 109 -9.25 -0.65 -7.14
N SER A 110 -8.52 -0.43 -6.04
CA SER A 110 -8.43 0.88 -5.39
C SER A 110 -7.73 1.93 -6.26
N LEU A 111 -6.67 1.54 -6.98
CA LEU A 111 -5.96 2.40 -7.93
C LEU A 111 -6.79 2.70 -9.17
N ASP A 112 -7.54 1.73 -9.66
CA ASP A 112 -8.44 1.90 -10.82
C ASP A 112 -9.62 2.81 -10.49
N ASP A 113 -10.24 2.64 -9.32
CA ASP A 113 -11.27 3.55 -8.81
C ASP A 113 -10.76 5.00 -8.70
N ALA A 114 -9.49 5.18 -8.32
CA ALA A 114 -8.82 6.47 -8.25
C ALA A 114 -8.32 6.99 -9.61
N ARG A 115 -8.44 6.20 -10.69
CA ARG A 115 -7.91 6.46 -12.03
C ARG A 115 -6.39 6.69 -12.07
N LEU A 116 -5.68 6.09 -11.14
CA LEU A 116 -4.23 6.22 -11.01
C LEU A 116 -3.47 5.11 -11.72
N LEU A 117 -4.09 3.95 -11.99
CA LEU A 117 -3.40 2.77 -12.51
C LEU A 117 -2.59 3.05 -13.79
N ASN A 118 -3.18 3.78 -14.74
CA ASN A 118 -2.51 4.18 -16.00
C ASN A 118 -1.63 5.44 -15.89
N ALA A 119 -1.57 6.07 -14.71
CA ALA A 119 -0.87 7.33 -14.46
C ALA A 119 0.41 7.13 -13.62
N LEU A 120 0.89 5.89 -13.47
CA LEU A 120 2.08 5.53 -12.69
C LEU A 120 3.27 5.16 -13.59
N PRO A 121 3.92 6.13 -14.27
CA PRO A 121 5.07 5.85 -15.13
C PRO A 121 6.29 5.32 -14.36
N GLY A 122 6.36 5.60 -13.04
CA GLY A 122 7.41 5.10 -12.15
C GLY A 122 7.12 3.73 -11.52
N GLY A 123 5.94 3.15 -11.76
CA GLY A 123 5.51 1.91 -11.13
C GLY A 123 5.04 2.06 -9.68
N VAL A 124 4.95 0.94 -8.99
CA VAL A 124 4.56 0.85 -7.57
C VAL A 124 5.73 0.48 -6.69
N VAL A 125 5.67 0.94 -5.44
CA VAL A 125 6.66 0.63 -4.41
C VAL A 125 5.99 -0.16 -3.31
N LEU A 126 6.45 -1.39 -3.12
CA LEU A 126 6.04 -2.30 -2.06
C LEU A 126 6.82 -2.00 -0.78
N THR A 127 6.10 -1.97 0.34
CA THR A 127 6.66 -1.73 1.67
C THR A 127 6.00 -2.65 2.70
N GLY A 128 6.57 -2.71 3.92
CA GLY A 128 6.08 -3.57 5.01
C GLY A 128 6.71 -4.96 5.03
N GLY A 129 6.62 -5.65 6.16
CA GLY A 129 7.25 -6.97 6.37
C GLY A 129 6.73 -8.05 5.41
N GLY A 130 5.43 -8.07 5.14
CA GLY A 130 4.80 -9.05 4.23
C GLY A 130 5.28 -8.94 2.77
N SER A 131 5.74 -7.76 2.34
CA SER A 131 6.30 -7.59 0.99
C SER A 131 7.63 -8.32 0.81
N GLN A 132 8.28 -8.77 1.88
CA GLN A 132 9.56 -9.51 1.80
C GLN A 132 9.38 -10.97 1.40
N LEU A 133 8.14 -11.48 1.26
CA LEU A 133 7.90 -12.83 0.76
C LEU A 133 8.49 -13.01 -0.63
N GLU A 134 9.08 -14.17 -0.86
CA GLU A 134 9.70 -14.48 -2.14
C GLU A 134 8.64 -14.51 -3.26
N GLY A 135 8.96 -13.88 -4.40
CA GLY A 135 8.04 -13.80 -5.53
C GLY A 135 6.96 -12.72 -5.43
N PHE A 136 6.86 -11.99 -4.31
CA PHE A 136 5.81 -10.98 -4.12
C PHE A 136 5.89 -9.82 -5.11
N GLY A 137 7.10 -9.37 -5.43
CA GLY A 137 7.32 -8.34 -6.45
C GLY A 137 6.82 -8.78 -7.83
N GLN A 138 7.15 -10.01 -8.24
CA GLN A 138 6.73 -10.56 -9.53
C GLN A 138 5.20 -10.71 -9.60
N LEU A 139 4.57 -11.22 -8.53
CA LEU A 139 3.11 -11.32 -8.46
C LEU A 139 2.45 -9.93 -8.52
N ALA A 140 3.06 -8.92 -7.90
CA ALA A 140 2.58 -7.54 -7.98
C ALA A 140 2.66 -6.98 -9.40
N GLU A 141 3.72 -7.25 -10.15
CA GLU A 141 3.84 -6.85 -11.55
C GLU A 141 2.76 -7.52 -12.42
N GLU A 142 2.52 -8.82 -12.21
CA GLU A 142 1.48 -9.58 -12.91
C GLU A 142 0.08 -9.00 -12.70
N ILE A 143 -0.25 -8.59 -11.47
CA ILE A 143 -1.60 -8.14 -11.12
C ILE A 143 -1.81 -6.65 -11.42
N LEU A 144 -0.80 -5.82 -11.18
CA LEU A 144 -0.90 -4.36 -11.32
C LEU A 144 -0.58 -3.89 -12.74
N GLY A 145 0.04 -4.73 -13.58
CA GLY A 145 0.39 -4.40 -14.95
C GLY A 145 1.43 -3.27 -15.07
N THR A 146 2.18 -3.02 -14.00
CA THR A 146 3.22 -2.00 -13.92
C THR A 146 4.39 -2.51 -13.10
N ARG A 147 5.56 -1.89 -13.26
CA ARG A 147 6.77 -2.26 -12.52
C ARG A 147 6.51 -2.20 -11.01
N ALA A 148 6.95 -3.21 -10.27
CA ALA A 148 6.88 -3.24 -8.81
C ALA A 148 8.28 -3.33 -8.23
N GLY A 149 8.62 -2.38 -7.37
CA GLY A 149 9.91 -2.35 -6.68
C GLY A 149 9.74 -2.37 -5.17
N PHE A 150 10.80 -2.71 -4.44
CA PHE A 150 10.84 -2.56 -2.99
C PHE A 150 11.51 -1.23 -2.65
N ALA A 151 10.91 -0.44 -1.75
CA ALA A 151 11.64 0.66 -1.14
C ALA A 151 12.27 0.22 0.17
N VAL A 152 13.55 0.54 0.30
CA VAL A 152 14.26 0.57 1.57
C VAL A 152 14.48 2.03 1.98
N PRO A 153 14.40 2.38 3.26
CA PRO A 153 14.64 3.75 3.69
C PRO A 153 16.09 4.18 3.44
N ARG A 154 16.35 4.97 2.38
CA ARG A 154 17.73 5.32 1.96
C ARG A 154 18.33 6.57 2.64
N ARG A 155 17.58 7.28 3.47
CA ARG A 155 17.99 8.58 4.05
C ARG A 155 18.36 8.52 5.53
N ILE A 156 18.96 7.42 5.97
CA ILE A 156 19.47 7.31 7.34
C ILE A 156 20.99 7.49 7.29
N LYS A 157 21.49 8.56 7.94
CA LYS A 157 22.93 8.78 8.13
C LYS A 157 23.34 8.08 9.43
N GLY A 158 24.38 7.24 9.38
CA GLY A 158 24.89 6.42 10.50
C GLY A 158 24.82 4.91 10.21
N ASP A 159 25.61 4.10 10.92
CA ASP A 159 25.67 2.64 10.77
C ASP A 159 24.44 1.93 11.35
N VAL A 160 23.31 2.04 10.64
CA VAL A 160 22.08 1.28 10.94
C VAL A 160 21.67 0.40 9.76
N LYS A 161 22.57 -0.50 9.40
CA LYS A 161 22.28 -1.61 8.47
C LYS A 161 20.99 -2.39 8.84
N PRO A 162 20.58 -2.58 10.12
CA PRO A 162 19.36 -3.32 10.44
C PRO A 162 18.04 -2.64 9.99
N VAL A 163 18.03 -1.31 9.82
CA VAL A 163 16.80 -0.53 9.56
C VAL A 163 16.47 -0.43 8.06
N LEU A 164 17.36 -0.91 7.19
CA LEU A 164 17.21 -0.92 5.73
C LEU A 164 16.32 -2.07 5.22
N LYS A 165 15.20 -2.32 5.90
CA LYS A 165 14.22 -3.35 5.51
C LYS A 165 12.85 -2.72 5.28
N PRO A 166 12.05 -3.21 4.31
CA PRO A 166 10.70 -2.69 4.05
C PRO A 166 9.80 -2.61 5.28
N GLN A 167 10.02 -3.47 6.28
CA GLN A 167 9.28 -3.49 7.56
C GLN A 167 9.43 -2.21 8.39
N TYR A 168 10.52 -1.46 8.23
CA TYR A 168 10.77 -0.22 8.98
C TYR A 168 10.35 1.04 8.23
N SER A 169 9.82 0.92 7.01
CA SER A 169 9.48 2.06 6.15
C SER A 169 8.48 3.02 6.80
N THR A 170 7.49 2.49 7.52
CA THR A 170 6.49 3.30 8.24
C THR A 170 7.12 4.09 9.37
N ALA A 171 7.89 3.43 10.24
CA ALA A 171 8.53 4.08 11.39
C ALA A 171 9.53 5.17 10.94
N VAL A 172 10.35 4.88 9.93
CA VAL A 172 11.29 5.85 9.37
C VAL A 172 10.56 7.00 8.66
N GLY A 173 9.47 6.70 7.95
CA GLY A 173 8.63 7.71 7.29
C GLY A 173 8.00 8.68 8.28
N LEU A 174 7.47 8.17 9.40
CA LEU A 174 6.93 9.01 10.48
C LEU A 174 8.00 9.88 11.14
N LEU A 175 9.19 9.33 11.41
CA LEU A 175 10.31 10.10 11.96
C LEU A 175 10.76 11.21 11.00
N TYR A 176 10.82 10.91 9.69
CA TYR A 176 11.15 11.91 8.68
C TYR A 176 10.07 12.99 8.55
N PHE A 177 8.79 12.60 8.59
CA PHE A 177 7.66 13.52 8.61
C PHE A 177 7.73 14.46 9.83
N ALA A 178 8.03 13.93 11.01
CA ALA A 178 8.19 14.69 12.24
C ALA A 178 9.40 15.63 12.21
N ALA A 179 10.53 15.19 11.67
CA ALA A 179 11.74 16.01 11.57
C ALA A 179 11.63 17.12 10.52
N LYS A 180 10.82 16.92 9.47
CA LYS A 180 10.61 17.90 8.40
C LYS A 180 9.53 18.92 8.75
N ASN A 181 8.51 18.49 9.49
CA ASN A 181 7.45 19.35 9.97
C ASN A 181 7.75 19.73 11.43
N ASP A 182 8.40 20.88 11.65
CA ASP A 182 8.69 21.46 12.97
C ASP A 182 7.44 21.64 13.88
N ASP A 183 6.23 21.36 13.35
CA ASP A 183 4.93 21.42 14.01
C ASP A 183 4.72 20.39 15.12
N LEU A 184 5.57 19.36 15.25
CA LEU A 184 5.49 18.41 16.36
C LEU A 184 6.25 18.86 17.62
N ARG A 185 6.76 20.10 17.69
CA ARG A 185 7.13 20.68 19.00
C ARG A 185 5.85 20.83 19.81
N PRO A 186 5.65 20.09 20.91
CA PRO A 186 4.44 20.21 21.70
C PRO A 186 4.34 21.64 22.23
N LYS A 187 3.37 22.42 21.72
CA LYS A 187 3.05 23.76 22.22
C LYS A 187 2.25 23.69 23.53
N SER A 188 2.63 22.84 24.48
CA SER A 188 2.00 22.82 25.80
C SER A 188 3.03 22.96 26.91
N LYS A 189 3.09 24.16 27.48
CA LYS A 189 3.51 24.34 28.87
C LYS A 189 2.42 23.72 29.74
N GLY A 190 2.71 22.60 30.41
CA GLY A 190 1.82 22.03 31.43
C GLY A 190 1.80 20.51 31.47
N ALA A 191 2.33 19.98 32.58
CA ALA A 191 2.10 18.68 33.21
C ALA A 191 1.78 17.46 32.30
N GLY A 192 2.74 16.55 32.19
CA GLY A 192 2.49 15.14 31.83
C GLY A 192 2.71 14.75 30.38
N ALA A 193 3.36 15.57 29.56
CA ALA A 193 3.67 15.22 28.17
C ALA A 193 4.84 14.23 28.12
N PHE A 194 4.58 13.03 27.56
CA PHE A 194 5.64 12.13 27.09
C PHE A 194 6.63 12.94 26.26
N ASP A 195 7.85 13.08 26.77
CA ASP A 195 8.88 13.92 26.16
C ASP A 195 9.42 13.24 24.90
N PHE A 196 8.70 13.45 23.81
CA PHE A 196 9.04 12.98 22.47
C PHE A 196 10.37 13.59 21.99
N GLY A 197 10.77 14.74 22.54
CA GLY A 197 12.09 15.32 22.34
C GLY A 197 13.20 14.47 22.96
N SER A 198 12.96 13.94 24.17
CA SER A 198 13.84 12.95 24.80
C SER A 198 13.87 11.62 24.04
N ILE A 199 12.77 11.18 23.41
CA ILE A 199 12.78 9.97 22.56
C ILE A 199 13.63 10.21 21.30
N VAL A 200 13.46 11.36 20.64
CA VAL A 200 14.28 11.74 19.48
C VAL A 200 15.75 11.93 19.89
N ALA A 201 16.02 12.47 21.07
CA ALA A 201 17.38 12.62 21.61
C ALA A 201 18.00 11.28 22.02
N ALA A 202 17.23 10.35 22.60
CA ALA A 202 17.66 9.00 22.94
C ALA A 202 18.00 8.21 21.68
N VAL A 203 17.15 8.29 20.66
CA VAL A 203 17.43 7.71 19.33
C VAL A 203 18.70 8.33 18.75
N LYS A 204 18.83 9.66 18.75
CA LYS A 204 20.04 10.36 18.26
C LYS A 204 21.30 10.02 19.07
N GLY A 205 21.15 9.71 20.36
CA GLY A 205 22.21 9.25 21.26
C GLY A 205 22.66 7.83 20.92
N TRP A 206 21.73 6.91 20.68
CA TRP A 206 22.03 5.56 20.20
C TRP A 206 22.73 5.57 18.83
N PHE A 207 22.37 6.52 17.97
CA PHE A 207 23.04 6.76 16.69
C PHE A 207 24.46 7.35 16.82
N ARG A 208 24.80 7.93 17.97
CA ARG A 208 26.14 8.48 18.26
C ARG A 208 27.01 7.57 19.11
N ALA A 209 26.43 6.60 19.81
CA ALA A 209 27.11 5.78 20.82
C ALA A 209 27.57 4.40 20.33
N LEU A 210 27.47 4.09 19.03
CA LEU A 210 28.04 2.87 18.46
C LEU A 210 29.51 3.12 18.07
N PRO A 211 30.48 2.36 18.61
CA PRO A 211 31.83 2.30 18.08
C PRO A 211 31.77 1.74 16.66
N GLY A 212 32.59 2.31 15.76
CA GLY A 212 32.70 1.87 14.37
C GLY A 212 33.20 0.45 14.19
#